data_AF-A0A952H577-F1
#
_entry.id   AF-A0A952H577-F1
#
_cell.length_a   1.000
_cell.length_b   1.000
_cell.length_c   1.000
_cell.angle_alpha   90.00
_cell.angle_beta   90.00
_cell.angle_gamma   90.00
#
_symmetry.space_group_name_H-M   'P 1'
#
loop_
_entity.id
_entity.type
_entity.pdbx_description
1 polymer ?
#
loop_
_entity_poly.entity_id
_entity_poly.type
_entity_poly.pdbx_seq_one_letter_code
_entity_poly.pdbx_strand_id
1 'polypeptide(L)'
;MNHTPKKFVAVAALMLASAAHAVPVSLTKLTGLTGGTLAGTAVYKADLSAIGLASILSIGIRDNSSGLGGAVGQFSGFDLDAIKLSTTDCADAACAKGAAGLSLFDFVSHVLFTPGTQRVPVDAKLFGTDASGSAVDNAVATLDQFDGESTTGPTVFGFLSLGDDGAIDFDLTAAASTTGLFLYIGEVGDNGEVAASDVIVREGHVLPEPGGLALFGLAAAGLAWVRRRR
;
A
#
# COMPACT_ATOMS: atom_id res chain seq x y z
N MET A 1 -49.33 -34.64 31.96
CA MET A 1 -48.76 -33.59 31.08
C MET A 1 -47.25 -33.63 31.25
N ASN A 2 -46.52 -34.32 30.37
CA ASN A 2 -45.07 -34.42 30.43
C ASN A 2 -44.48 -33.61 29.26
N HIS A 3 -43.76 -32.53 29.61
CA HIS A 3 -43.08 -31.65 28.68
C HIS A 3 -41.79 -32.31 28.15
N THR A 4 -41.73 -32.54 26.85
CA THR A 4 -40.51 -32.87 26.10
C THR A 4 -39.72 -31.58 25.85
N PRO A 5 -38.44 -31.48 26.26
CA PRO A 5 -37.62 -30.32 25.93
C PRO A 5 -37.15 -30.39 24.47
N LYS A 6 -37.50 -29.37 23.69
CA LYS A 6 -37.02 -29.15 22.31
C LYS A 6 -35.51 -28.85 22.35
N LYS A 7 -34.70 -29.71 21.75
CA LYS A 7 -33.26 -29.47 21.56
C LYS A 7 -33.08 -28.41 20.47
N PHE A 8 -32.64 -27.21 20.86
CA PHE A 8 -32.11 -26.22 19.93
C PHE A 8 -30.69 -26.63 19.53
N VAL A 9 -30.50 -27.00 18.27
CA VAL A 9 -29.16 -27.15 17.67
C VAL A 9 -28.76 -25.77 17.16
N ALA A 10 -27.78 -25.15 17.79
CA ALA A 10 -27.14 -23.95 17.28
C ALA A 10 -26.03 -24.38 16.30
N VAL A 11 -26.21 -24.06 15.02
CA VAL A 11 -25.16 -24.21 14.00
C VAL A 11 -24.25 -23.00 14.12
N ALA A 12 -23.04 -23.19 14.65
CA ALA A 12 -21.99 -22.19 14.57
C ALA A 12 -21.32 -22.31 13.20
N ALA A 13 -21.57 -21.35 12.31
CA ALA A 13 -20.83 -21.22 11.06
C ALA A 13 -19.41 -20.74 11.38
N LEU A 14 -18.44 -21.64 11.28
CA LEU A 14 -17.02 -21.32 11.33
C LEU A 14 -16.66 -20.65 9.99
N MET A 15 -16.69 -19.32 9.94
CA MET A 15 -16.09 -18.56 8.84
C MET A 15 -14.57 -18.72 8.96
N LEU A 16 -13.99 -19.66 8.20
CA LEU A 16 -12.55 -19.72 7.99
C LEU A 16 -12.17 -18.47 7.19
N ALA A 17 -11.58 -17.48 7.85
CA ALA A 17 -10.90 -16.40 7.17
C ALA A 17 -9.70 -17.03 6.43
N SER A 18 -9.78 -17.15 5.11
CA SER A 18 -8.61 -17.48 4.29
C SER A 18 -7.63 -16.32 4.41
N ALA A 19 -6.47 -16.55 5.03
CA ALA A 19 -5.38 -15.60 4.96
C ALA A 19 -5.00 -15.42 3.48
N ALA A 20 -5.16 -14.20 2.96
CA ALA A 20 -4.71 -13.90 1.60
C ALA A 20 -3.20 -14.14 1.52
N HIS A 21 -2.75 -14.95 0.56
CA HIS A 21 -1.33 -15.17 0.33
C HIS A 21 -0.68 -13.84 -0.08
N ALA A 22 0.36 -13.43 0.66
CA ALA A 22 1.16 -12.25 0.39
C ALA A 22 2.57 -12.68 -0.01
N VAL A 23 3.09 -12.09 -1.09
CA VAL A 23 4.41 -12.40 -1.65
C VAL A 23 5.23 -11.11 -1.70
N PRO A 24 6.43 -11.07 -1.11
CA PRO A 24 7.34 -9.93 -1.25
C PRO A 24 7.87 -9.86 -2.68
N VAL A 25 8.08 -8.63 -3.15
CA VAL A 25 8.50 -8.34 -4.52
C VAL A 25 9.87 -7.68 -4.49
N SER A 26 10.81 -8.23 -5.25
CA SER A 26 12.14 -7.62 -5.42
C SER A 26 12.09 -6.54 -6.50
N LEU A 27 12.56 -5.35 -6.15
CA LEU A 27 12.64 -4.21 -7.06
C LEU A 27 14.04 -4.09 -7.67
N THR A 28 14.08 -3.72 -8.95
CA THR A 28 15.30 -3.32 -9.65
C THR A 28 15.18 -1.87 -10.07
N LYS A 29 16.13 -1.03 -9.63
CA LYS A 29 16.20 0.36 -10.07
C LYS A 29 16.50 0.42 -11.57
N LEU A 30 15.69 1.18 -12.30
CA LEU A 30 15.90 1.46 -13.72
C LEU A 30 16.94 2.57 -13.91
N THR A 31 17.59 2.58 -15.06
CA THR A 31 18.53 3.66 -15.39
C THR A 31 17.79 4.97 -15.71
N GLY A 32 18.40 6.10 -15.36
CA GLY A 32 17.84 7.43 -15.60
C GLY A 32 16.88 7.90 -14.49
N LEU A 33 16.43 9.16 -14.62
CA LEU A 33 15.48 9.81 -13.72
C LEU A 33 14.31 10.38 -14.53
N THR A 34 13.17 10.56 -13.87
CA THR A 34 11.95 11.19 -14.39
C THR A 34 11.41 12.20 -13.36
N GLY A 35 10.12 12.53 -13.40
CA GLY A 35 9.46 13.47 -12.50
C GLY A 35 8.96 14.71 -13.23
N GLY A 36 8.71 15.77 -12.46
CA GLY A 36 8.23 17.06 -12.95
C GLY A 36 9.31 17.87 -13.66
N THR A 37 9.28 19.18 -13.45
CA THR A 37 10.23 20.14 -14.01
C THR A 37 11.62 19.95 -13.42
N LEU A 38 11.69 19.71 -12.10
CA LEU A 38 12.86 19.31 -11.36
C LEU A 38 12.90 17.78 -11.29
N ALA A 39 13.26 17.18 -12.41
CA ALA A 39 13.38 15.73 -12.53
C ALA A 39 14.36 15.17 -11.48
N GLY A 40 13.84 14.31 -10.62
CA GLY A 40 14.61 13.60 -9.60
C GLY A 40 13.97 12.28 -9.20
N THR A 41 12.94 11.82 -9.92
CA THR A 41 12.29 10.56 -9.58
C THR A 41 13.11 9.38 -10.09
N ALA A 42 13.60 8.54 -9.18
CA ALA A 42 14.09 7.21 -9.49
C ALA A 42 12.93 6.24 -9.69
N VAL A 43 13.00 5.41 -10.73
CA VAL A 43 11.95 4.42 -11.02
C VAL A 43 12.47 3.02 -10.77
N TYR A 44 11.67 2.23 -10.08
CA TYR A 44 11.96 0.86 -9.72
C TYR A 44 10.95 -0.07 -10.38
N LYS A 45 11.44 -1.18 -10.93
CA LYS A 45 10.64 -2.18 -11.64
C LYS A 45 10.66 -3.51 -10.91
N ALA A 46 9.54 -4.21 -10.92
CA ALA A 46 9.48 -5.65 -10.67
C ALA A 46 8.74 -6.37 -11.81
N ASP A 47 9.26 -7.53 -12.18
CA ASP A 47 8.56 -8.52 -13.00
C ASP A 47 7.72 -9.41 -12.08
N LEU A 48 6.39 -9.34 -12.24
CA LEU A 48 5.47 -10.10 -11.41
C LEU A 48 5.19 -11.50 -11.95
N SER A 49 5.68 -11.86 -13.15
CA SER A 49 5.39 -13.16 -13.77
C SER A 49 5.99 -14.35 -13.01
N ALA A 50 7.06 -14.13 -12.25
CA ALA A 50 7.79 -15.18 -11.54
C ALA A 50 7.48 -15.28 -10.03
N ILE A 51 6.53 -14.50 -9.51
CA ILE A 51 6.27 -14.41 -8.06
C ILE A 51 5.45 -15.59 -7.51
N GLY A 52 5.02 -16.52 -8.36
CA GLY A 52 4.25 -17.70 -7.95
C GLY A 52 2.76 -17.46 -7.66
N LEU A 53 2.25 -16.26 -7.92
CA LEU A 53 0.82 -15.96 -7.91
C LEU A 53 0.29 -15.91 -9.35
N ALA A 54 -0.93 -16.40 -9.59
CA ALA A 54 -1.56 -16.33 -10.91
C ALA A 54 -2.19 -14.95 -11.19
N SER A 55 -2.63 -14.27 -10.13
CA SER A 55 -3.17 -12.92 -10.16
C SER A 55 -2.96 -12.21 -8.84
N ILE A 56 -3.03 -10.88 -8.85
CA ILE A 56 -2.99 -10.05 -7.65
C ILE A 56 -4.25 -9.18 -7.56
N LEU A 57 -4.65 -8.84 -6.32
CA LEU A 57 -5.74 -7.94 -5.99
C LEU A 57 -5.32 -6.77 -5.10
N SER A 58 -4.14 -6.84 -4.48
CA SER A 58 -3.60 -5.70 -3.75
C SER A 58 -2.09 -5.64 -3.80
N ILE A 59 -1.58 -4.42 -3.60
CA ILE A 59 -0.17 -4.10 -3.48
C ILE A 59 -0.02 -3.25 -2.23
N GLY A 60 1.02 -3.48 -1.45
CA GLY A 60 1.38 -2.49 -0.44
C GLY A 60 2.87 -2.26 -0.36
N ILE A 61 3.20 -1.11 0.19
CA ILE A 61 4.53 -0.51 0.26
C ILE A 61 4.72 -0.03 1.70
N ARG A 62 5.82 -0.42 2.31
CA ARG A 62 6.16 -0.09 3.71
C ARG A 62 7.51 0.59 3.62
N ASP A 63 7.61 1.77 4.20
CA ASP A 63 8.90 2.33 4.50
C ASP A 63 9.52 1.46 5.61
N ASN A 64 10.68 0.85 5.34
CA ASN A 64 11.53 0.21 6.34
C ASN A 64 12.95 0.75 6.25
N SER A 65 13.08 1.96 5.70
CA SER A 65 14.35 2.68 5.56
C SER A 65 14.99 3.02 6.90
N SER A 66 14.24 2.95 8.01
CA SER A 66 14.70 3.29 9.36
C SER A 66 15.32 4.70 9.42
N GLY A 67 14.75 5.64 8.66
CA GLY A 67 15.21 7.03 8.56
C GLY A 67 16.41 7.24 7.64
N LEU A 68 16.78 6.26 6.81
CA LEU A 68 17.78 6.41 5.74
C LEU A 68 17.14 7.11 4.53
N GLY A 69 17.84 8.08 3.93
CA GLY A 69 17.31 8.90 2.85
C GLY A 69 16.38 10.02 3.35
N GLY A 70 15.84 10.80 2.42
CA GLY A 70 14.75 11.77 2.65
C GLY A 70 15.14 13.03 3.39
N ALA A 71 14.14 13.87 3.65
CA ALA A 71 14.29 15.09 4.43
C ALA A 71 13.56 15.01 5.78
N VAL A 72 13.80 16.02 6.61
CA VAL A 72 13.11 16.20 7.89
C VAL A 72 11.70 16.75 7.68
N GLY A 73 10.87 16.73 8.73
CA GLY A 73 9.52 17.29 8.70
C GLY A 73 8.58 16.51 7.80
N GLN A 74 7.76 17.23 7.03
CA GLN A 74 6.73 16.63 6.18
C GLN A 74 7.27 15.67 5.10
N PHE A 75 8.56 15.72 4.78
CA PHE A 75 9.24 14.92 3.75
C PHE A 75 10.02 13.73 4.32
N SER A 76 9.52 13.16 5.42
CA SER A 76 10.17 12.03 6.09
C SER A 76 9.78 10.69 5.47
N GLY A 77 10.66 9.70 5.58
CA GLY A 77 10.48 8.37 4.99
C GLY A 77 10.48 8.37 3.46
N PHE A 78 9.98 7.28 2.90
CA PHE A 78 9.84 7.12 1.45
C PHE A 78 8.84 8.12 0.83
N ASP A 79 9.33 8.94 -0.11
CA ASP A 79 8.56 9.86 -0.95
C ASP A 79 8.05 9.18 -2.24
N LEU A 80 6.84 8.60 -2.16
CA LEU A 80 6.19 7.88 -3.26
C LEU A 80 5.64 8.85 -4.32
N ASP A 81 6.29 8.91 -5.48
CA ASP A 81 5.85 9.69 -6.66
C ASP A 81 4.68 9.00 -7.36
N ALA A 82 4.90 7.75 -7.78
CA ALA A 82 3.93 7.04 -8.61
C ALA A 82 3.95 5.53 -8.35
N ILE A 83 2.82 4.90 -8.65
CA ILE A 83 2.70 3.45 -8.76
C ILE A 83 1.92 3.09 -10.02
N LYS A 84 2.46 2.15 -10.81
CA LYS A 84 1.87 1.76 -12.09
C LYS A 84 2.04 0.26 -12.34
N LEU A 85 0.97 -0.38 -12.82
CA LEU A 85 1.02 -1.70 -13.43
C LEU A 85 1.01 -1.55 -14.94
N SER A 86 1.87 -2.27 -15.65
CA SER A 86 1.91 -2.25 -17.12
C SER A 86 2.29 -3.63 -17.67
N THR A 87 1.90 -3.88 -18.92
CA THR A 87 2.36 -5.05 -19.69
C THR A 87 3.60 -4.74 -20.54
N THR A 88 4.09 -3.50 -20.49
CA THR A 88 5.32 -3.09 -21.15
C THR A 88 6.50 -3.36 -20.22
N ASP A 89 7.50 -4.09 -20.71
CA ASP A 89 8.80 -4.24 -20.04
C ASP A 89 9.71 -3.06 -20.39
N CYS A 90 9.91 -2.16 -19.43
CA CYS A 90 10.72 -0.97 -19.61
C CYS A 90 12.16 -1.18 -19.16
N ALA A 91 13.09 -0.66 -19.98
CA ALA A 91 14.52 -0.70 -19.71
C ALA A 91 15.01 0.48 -18.84
N ASP A 92 14.31 1.62 -18.89
CA ASP A 92 14.70 2.86 -18.22
C ASP A 92 13.50 3.63 -17.64
N ALA A 93 13.78 4.65 -16.83
CA ALA A 93 12.78 5.48 -16.18
C ALA A 93 11.89 6.25 -17.18
N ALA A 94 12.46 6.67 -18.32
CA ALA A 94 11.73 7.41 -19.35
C ALA A 94 10.67 6.54 -20.02
N CYS A 95 11.00 5.29 -20.33
CA CYS A 95 10.04 4.29 -20.79
C CYS A 95 8.94 4.08 -19.76
N ALA A 96 9.26 3.89 -18.48
CA ALA A 96 8.27 3.63 -17.44
C ALA A 96 7.30 4.81 -17.25
N LYS A 97 7.80 6.05 -17.36
CA LYS A 97 6.96 7.26 -17.41
C LYS A 97 5.96 7.18 -18.57
N GLY A 98 6.44 6.91 -19.78
CA GLY A 98 5.64 6.89 -21.01
C GLY A 98 4.78 5.63 -21.21
N ALA A 99 5.04 4.56 -20.47
CA ALA A 99 4.30 3.30 -20.59
C ALA A 99 2.84 3.48 -20.15
N ALA A 100 1.92 2.91 -20.94
CA ALA A 100 0.51 2.87 -20.59
C ALA A 100 0.30 2.06 -19.31
N GLY A 101 -0.33 2.67 -18.31
CA GLY A 101 -0.75 1.99 -17.09
C GLY A 101 -2.05 1.24 -17.28
N LEU A 102 -2.21 0.11 -16.58
CA LEU A 102 -3.50 -0.56 -16.43
C LEU A 102 -4.38 0.29 -15.51
N SER A 103 -5.64 0.48 -15.91
CA SER A 103 -6.63 1.20 -15.09
C SER A 103 -7.19 0.28 -14.00
N LEU A 104 -6.37 0.01 -13.00
CA LEU A 104 -6.67 -0.90 -11.88
C LEU A 104 -6.56 -0.22 -10.51
N PHE A 105 -5.93 0.95 -10.41
CA PHE A 105 -5.85 1.70 -9.18
C PHE A 105 -7.05 2.65 -9.04
N ASP A 106 -7.67 2.66 -7.87
CA ASP A 106 -8.54 3.75 -7.40
C ASP A 106 -7.84 4.41 -6.21
N PHE A 107 -7.17 5.53 -6.48
CA PHE A 107 -6.39 6.29 -5.51
C PHE A 107 -7.24 7.04 -4.47
N VAL A 108 -8.58 6.96 -4.56
CA VAL A 108 -9.50 7.64 -3.66
C VAL A 108 -10.12 6.65 -2.68
N SER A 109 -10.78 5.61 -3.19
CA SER A 109 -11.62 4.75 -2.34
C SER A 109 -10.90 3.46 -1.91
N HIS A 110 -9.86 3.06 -2.63
CA HIS A 110 -9.19 1.77 -2.48
C HIS A 110 -7.74 1.93 -2.02
N VAL A 111 -7.50 2.96 -1.20
CA VAL A 111 -6.19 3.23 -0.59
C VAL A 111 -6.33 3.22 0.91
N LEU A 112 -5.47 2.44 1.56
CA LEU A 112 -5.28 2.48 3.01
C LEU A 112 -3.90 3.06 3.29
N PHE A 113 -3.87 4.31 3.74
CA PHE A 113 -2.65 4.97 4.18
C PHE A 113 -2.51 4.90 5.70
N THR A 114 -1.36 4.46 6.17
CA THR A 114 -0.97 4.47 7.57
C THR A 114 0.28 5.34 7.70
N PRO A 115 0.14 6.62 8.12
CA PRO A 115 1.27 7.53 8.18
C PRO A 115 2.31 7.04 9.21
N GLY A 116 3.57 7.13 8.82
CA GLY A 116 4.73 6.92 9.67
C GLY A 116 5.06 8.15 10.51
N THR A 117 6.25 8.11 11.12
CA THR A 117 6.74 9.20 11.97
C THR A 117 7.47 10.26 11.15
N GLN A 118 7.23 11.54 11.44
CA GLN A 118 8.04 12.63 10.92
C GLN A 118 9.34 12.77 11.73
N ARG A 119 10.45 13.00 11.03
CA ARG A 119 11.72 13.39 11.63
C ARG A 119 11.69 14.86 12.02
N VAL A 120 12.40 15.21 13.09
CA VAL A 120 12.43 16.59 13.61
C VAL A 120 13.20 17.54 12.69
N PRO A 121 12.77 18.82 12.54
CA PRO A 121 11.56 19.42 13.11
C PRO A 121 10.29 18.86 12.43
N VAL A 122 9.25 18.60 13.22
CA VAL A 122 7.97 18.08 12.70
C VAL A 122 7.10 19.22 12.16
N ASP A 123 6.48 18.97 11.00
CA ASP A 123 5.46 19.82 10.40
C ASP A 123 4.05 19.36 10.81
N ALA A 124 3.03 20.11 10.39
CA ALA A 124 1.64 19.81 10.73
C ALA A 124 1.17 18.43 10.22
N LYS A 125 1.72 17.94 9.11
CA LYS A 125 1.38 16.67 8.45
C LYS A 125 2.50 16.24 7.50
N LEU A 126 2.47 14.98 7.05
CA LEU A 126 3.33 14.50 5.96
C LEU A 126 2.90 15.10 4.61
N PHE A 127 3.84 15.24 3.69
CA PHE A 127 3.55 15.80 2.38
C PHE A 127 2.65 14.87 1.55
N GLY A 128 1.81 15.45 0.70
CA GLY A 128 0.86 14.70 -0.13
C GLY A 128 -0.34 14.10 0.64
N THR A 129 -0.48 14.38 1.94
CA THR A 129 -1.63 13.95 2.73
C THR A 129 -2.71 15.03 2.81
N ASP A 130 -3.94 14.66 3.18
CA ASP A 130 -5.06 15.58 3.36
C ASP A 130 -4.90 16.50 4.59
N ALA A 131 -5.92 17.29 4.94
CA ALA A 131 -5.83 18.18 6.11
C ALA A 131 -5.68 17.43 7.45
N SER A 132 -6.05 16.15 7.51
CA SER A 132 -5.95 15.32 8.71
C SER A 132 -4.61 14.58 8.82
N GLY A 133 -3.83 14.54 7.74
CA GLY A 133 -2.59 13.76 7.67
C GLY A 133 -2.80 12.24 7.58
N SER A 134 -4.04 11.78 7.43
CA SER A 134 -4.41 10.36 7.53
C SER A 134 -4.86 9.72 6.21
N ALA A 135 -4.99 10.52 5.15
CA ALA A 135 -5.35 10.05 3.82
C ALA A 135 -4.52 10.78 2.75
N VAL A 136 -4.45 10.20 1.56
CA VAL A 136 -3.79 10.82 0.40
C VAL A 136 -4.59 12.02 -0.10
N ASP A 137 -3.94 13.15 -0.31
CA ASP A 137 -4.50 14.29 -1.03
C ASP A 137 -4.16 14.17 -2.51
N ASN A 138 -5.07 13.58 -3.29
CA ASN A 138 -4.89 13.37 -4.72
C ASN A 138 -4.80 14.66 -5.56
N ALA A 139 -5.07 15.83 -4.96
CA ALA A 139 -4.79 17.11 -5.62
C ALA A 139 -3.32 17.54 -5.51
N VAL A 140 -2.53 16.89 -4.65
CA VAL A 140 -1.12 17.17 -4.40
C VAL A 140 -0.24 15.97 -4.76
N ALA A 141 -0.63 14.76 -4.36
CA ALA A 141 0.05 13.51 -4.65
C ALA A 141 -0.63 12.79 -5.82
N THR A 142 -0.10 12.99 -7.03
CA THR A 142 -0.61 12.45 -8.30
C THR A 142 -0.02 11.07 -8.58
N LEU A 143 -0.39 10.09 -7.74
CA LEU A 143 0.24 8.75 -7.72
C LEU A 143 0.08 7.91 -9.00
N ASP A 144 -0.70 8.38 -9.97
CA ASP A 144 -0.85 7.77 -11.30
C ASP A 144 0.19 8.26 -12.33
N GLN A 145 0.97 9.29 -11.97
CA GLN A 145 1.93 9.96 -12.83
C GLN A 145 3.30 10.07 -12.17
N PHE A 146 4.36 9.91 -12.97
CA PHE A 146 5.72 10.18 -12.51
C PHE A 146 6.06 11.65 -12.72
N ASP A 147 5.48 12.52 -11.91
CA ASP A 147 5.53 13.98 -12.03
C ASP A 147 6.02 14.72 -10.77
N GLY A 148 6.52 13.98 -9.79
CA GLY A 148 7.15 14.47 -8.58
C GLY A 148 8.24 15.52 -8.83
N GLU A 149 8.16 16.63 -8.11
CA GLU A 149 9.15 17.70 -8.12
C GLU A 149 10.17 17.46 -7.01
N SER A 150 11.43 17.18 -7.37
CA SER A 150 12.50 16.86 -6.41
C SER A 150 13.02 18.10 -5.67
N THR A 151 12.18 18.66 -4.81
CA THR A 151 12.44 19.87 -4.02
C THR A 151 11.63 19.88 -2.74
N THR A 152 12.12 20.58 -1.71
CA THR A 152 11.37 20.88 -0.48
C THR A 152 10.82 22.31 -0.46
N GLY A 153 10.92 23.01 -1.60
CA GLY A 153 10.54 24.41 -1.75
C GLY A 153 9.06 24.64 -2.07
N PRO A 154 8.64 25.89 -2.34
CA PRO A 154 7.24 26.26 -2.55
C PRO A 154 6.60 25.67 -3.81
N THR A 155 7.38 25.04 -4.69
CA THR A 155 6.93 24.41 -5.93
C THR A 155 6.84 22.88 -5.81
N VAL A 156 6.98 22.34 -4.60
CA VAL A 156 6.90 20.90 -4.35
C VAL A 156 5.51 20.36 -4.74
N PHE A 157 5.48 19.22 -5.41
CA PHE A 157 4.26 18.60 -5.96
C PHE A 157 4.52 17.13 -6.33
N GLY A 158 3.46 16.33 -6.42
CA GLY A 158 3.44 15.08 -7.19
C GLY A 158 3.68 13.81 -6.39
N PHE A 159 3.96 13.89 -5.09
CA PHE A 159 4.30 12.70 -4.29
C PHE A 159 3.67 12.70 -2.91
N LEU A 160 3.66 11.52 -2.31
CA LEU A 160 3.23 11.24 -0.94
C LEU A 160 4.43 10.82 -0.09
N SER A 161 4.70 11.52 1.00
CA SER A 161 5.68 11.09 1.99
C SER A 161 5.03 10.09 2.94
N LEU A 162 5.59 8.88 3.06
CA LEU A 162 5.04 7.85 3.96
C LEU A 162 5.35 8.13 5.43
N GLY A 163 6.40 8.89 5.74
CA GLY A 163 6.97 8.95 7.09
C GLY A 163 7.81 7.71 7.39
N ASP A 164 8.71 7.82 8.36
CA ASP A 164 9.54 6.70 8.80
C ASP A 164 8.62 5.60 9.36
N ASP A 165 8.80 4.36 8.91
CA ASP A 165 7.97 3.19 9.22
C ASP A 165 6.49 3.30 8.76
N GLY A 166 6.21 4.23 7.84
CA GLY A 166 4.88 4.41 7.24
C GLY A 166 4.52 3.34 6.23
N ALA A 167 3.24 3.22 5.92
CA ALA A 167 2.75 2.24 4.96
C ALA A 167 1.59 2.75 4.11
N ILE A 168 1.51 2.23 2.89
CA ILE A 168 0.36 2.42 2.01
C ILE A 168 0.00 1.09 1.34
N ASP A 169 -1.28 0.77 1.33
CA ASP A 169 -1.84 -0.37 0.62
C ASP A 169 -2.85 0.12 -0.43
N PHE A 170 -2.80 -0.48 -1.61
CA PHE A 170 -3.67 -0.24 -2.75
C PHE A 170 -4.45 -1.52 -3.06
N ASP A 171 -5.77 -1.42 -3.03
CA ASP A 171 -6.66 -2.45 -3.53
C ASP A 171 -6.96 -2.20 -5.02
N LEU A 172 -6.70 -3.20 -5.84
CA LEU A 172 -6.99 -3.14 -7.27
C LEU A 172 -8.49 -3.27 -7.49
N THR A 173 -9.03 -2.52 -8.45
CA THR A 173 -10.46 -2.56 -8.80
C THR A 173 -10.88 -3.89 -9.45
N ALA A 174 -9.92 -4.66 -9.96
CA ALA A 174 -10.08 -6.01 -10.47
C ALA A 174 -8.78 -6.81 -10.34
N ALA A 175 -8.89 -8.14 -10.41
CA ALA A 175 -7.73 -9.02 -10.36
C ALA A 175 -6.84 -8.81 -11.61
N ALA A 176 -5.55 -8.57 -11.39
CA ALA A 176 -4.56 -8.45 -12.46
C ALA A 176 -3.84 -9.79 -12.65
N SER A 177 -3.84 -10.35 -13.85
CA SER A 177 -2.99 -11.51 -14.13
C SER A 177 -1.52 -11.11 -14.02
N THR A 178 -0.72 -11.94 -13.37
CA THR A 178 0.74 -11.73 -13.24
C THR A 178 1.52 -12.04 -14.52
N THR A 179 0.90 -12.69 -15.51
CA THR A 179 1.56 -13.08 -16.75
C THR A 179 1.94 -11.85 -17.57
N GLY A 180 3.24 -11.61 -17.74
CA GLY A 180 3.76 -10.43 -18.46
C GLY A 180 3.40 -9.11 -17.79
N LEU A 181 3.22 -9.11 -16.46
CA LEU A 181 2.87 -7.94 -15.69
C LEU A 181 4.10 -7.36 -14.99
N PHE A 182 4.27 -6.05 -15.12
CA PHE A 182 5.35 -5.31 -14.47
C PHE A 182 4.77 -4.27 -13.52
N LEU A 183 5.36 -4.16 -12.34
CA LEU A 183 5.10 -3.11 -11.36
C LEU A 183 6.20 -2.07 -11.47
N TYR A 184 5.81 -0.80 -11.55
CA TYR A 184 6.69 0.36 -11.50
C TYR A 184 6.34 1.24 -10.31
N ILE A 185 7.35 1.64 -9.56
CA ILE A 185 7.22 2.54 -8.40
C ILE A 185 8.24 3.67 -8.57
N GLY A 186 7.82 4.91 -8.29
CA GLY A 186 8.65 6.10 -8.35
C GLY A 186 9.00 6.63 -6.96
N GLU A 187 10.24 7.07 -6.79
CA GLU A 187 10.73 7.75 -5.58
C GLU A 187 11.34 9.09 -5.93
N VAL A 188 10.88 10.14 -5.26
CA VAL A 188 11.39 11.49 -5.47
C VAL A 188 12.69 11.71 -4.70
N GLY A 189 13.75 12.03 -5.44
CA GLY A 189 15.04 12.44 -4.89
C GLY A 189 16.18 11.49 -5.25
N ASP A 190 15.85 10.23 -5.55
CA ASP A 190 16.84 9.16 -5.77
C ASP A 190 17.80 9.01 -4.58
N ASN A 191 17.27 9.19 -3.36
CA ASN A 191 18.09 9.23 -2.15
C ASN A 191 18.25 7.85 -1.51
N GLY A 192 17.67 6.82 -2.14
CA GLY A 192 17.87 5.41 -1.80
C GLY A 192 16.80 4.82 -0.87
N GLU A 193 15.71 5.53 -0.58
CA GLU A 193 14.62 5.04 0.30
C GLU A 193 13.95 3.79 -0.27
N VAL A 194 13.70 3.71 -1.58
CA VAL A 194 13.01 2.53 -2.16
C VAL A 194 13.84 1.26 -2.11
N ALA A 195 15.17 1.36 -2.15
CA ALA A 195 16.03 0.19 -1.98
C ALA A 195 15.85 -0.45 -0.59
N ALA A 196 15.26 0.29 0.35
CA ALA A 196 14.99 -0.13 1.72
C ALA A 196 13.49 -0.21 2.03
N SER A 197 12.60 -0.25 1.02
CA SER A 197 11.14 -0.37 1.18
C SER A 197 10.63 -1.78 0.87
N ASP A 198 9.72 -2.30 1.70
CA ASP A 198 9.13 -3.63 1.56
C ASP A 198 7.86 -3.56 0.71
N VAL A 199 7.98 -3.97 -0.55
CA VAL A 199 6.84 -4.11 -1.46
C VAL A 199 6.31 -5.54 -1.40
N ILE A 200 5.01 -5.68 -1.18
CA ILE A 200 4.33 -6.98 -1.21
C ILE A 200 3.08 -6.91 -2.06
N VAL A 201 2.76 -8.02 -2.72
CA VAL A 201 1.53 -8.18 -3.50
C VAL A 201 0.73 -9.36 -2.98
N ARG A 202 -0.59 -9.32 -3.15
CA ARG A 202 -1.49 -10.33 -2.57
C ARG A 202 -2.60 -10.74 -3.52
N GLU A 203 -3.11 -11.95 -3.35
CA GLU A 203 -4.29 -12.47 -4.07
C GLU A 203 -5.63 -11.96 -3.53
N GLY A 204 -5.63 -11.22 -2.40
CA GLY A 204 -6.83 -10.68 -1.78
C GLY A 204 -6.73 -9.19 -1.48
N HIS A 205 -7.88 -8.58 -1.24
CA HIS A 205 -7.99 -7.19 -0.79
C HIS A 205 -7.44 -7.00 0.62
N VAL A 206 -6.94 -5.80 0.90
CA VAL A 206 -6.53 -5.38 2.23
C VAL A 206 -7.79 -5.08 3.03
N LEU A 207 -8.27 -6.08 3.76
CA LEU A 207 -9.36 -5.89 4.71
C LEU A 207 -8.84 -5.06 5.89
N PRO A 208 -9.54 -3.99 6.31
CA PRO A 208 -9.30 -3.39 7.61
C PRO A 208 -9.58 -4.49 8.65
N GLU A 209 -8.52 -4.98 9.31
CA GLU A 209 -8.54 -6.13 10.22
C GLU A 209 -9.80 -6.14 11.11
N PRO A 210 -10.75 -7.08 10.94
CA PRO A 210 -11.80 -7.32 11.91
C PRO A 210 -11.29 -8.20 13.07
N GLY A 211 -9.97 -8.28 13.29
CA GLY A 211 -9.35 -9.12 14.31
C GLY A 211 -9.93 -8.89 15.71
N GLY A 212 -10.32 -7.66 16.04
CA GLY A 212 -11.02 -7.36 17.29
C GLY A 212 -12.41 -8.02 17.40
N LEU A 213 -13.22 -7.96 16.36
CA LEU A 213 -14.62 -8.39 16.40
C LEU A 213 -14.77 -9.92 16.41
N ALA A 214 -13.90 -10.64 15.70
CA ALA A 214 -13.90 -12.10 15.72
C ALA A 214 -13.49 -12.66 17.10
N LEU A 215 -12.49 -12.05 17.74
CA LEU A 215 -12.05 -12.38 19.11
C LEU A 215 -13.12 -12.02 20.15
N PHE A 216 -13.76 -10.85 20.03
CA PHE A 216 -14.90 -10.49 20.89
C PHE A 216 -16.09 -11.45 20.70
N GLY A 217 -16.39 -11.87 19.48
CA GLY A 217 -17.45 -12.83 19.18
C GLY A 217 -17.21 -14.19 19.83
N LEU A 218 -15.98 -14.71 19.75
CA LEU A 218 -15.58 -15.97 20.40
C LEU A 218 -15.60 -15.86 21.93
N ALA A 219 -15.11 -14.76 22.49
CA ALA A 219 -15.13 -14.51 23.93
C ALA A 219 -16.57 -14.41 24.48
N ALA A 220 -17.45 -13.67 23.78
CA ALA A 220 -18.84 -13.51 24.16
C ALA A 220 -19.63 -14.83 24.05
N ALA A 221 -19.38 -15.63 23.01
CA ALA A 221 -19.98 -16.96 22.86
C ALA A 221 -19.52 -17.93 23.96
N GLY A 222 -18.23 -17.91 24.33
CA GLY A 222 -17.68 -18.68 25.43
C GLY A 222 -18.30 -18.32 26.78
N LEU A 223 -18.43 -17.02 27.07
CA LEU A 223 -19.08 -16.50 28.30
C LEU A 223 -20.56 -16.89 28.39
N ALA A 224 -21.30 -16.79 27.27
CA ALA A 224 -22.71 -17.18 27.22
C ALA A 224 -22.93 -18.68 27.45
N TRP A 225 -22.00 -19.52 26.98
CA TRP A 225 -22.06 -20.97 27.15
C TRP A 225 -21.74 -21.40 28.59
N VAL A 226 -20.75 -20.77 29.22
CA VAL A 226 -20.40 -21.02 30.64
C VAL A 226 -21.55 -20.61 31.56
N ARG A 227 -22.22 -19.48 31.27
CA ARG A 227 -23.36 -18.99 32.06
C ARG A 227 -24.62 -19.85 31.94
N ARG A 228 -24.78 -20.61 30.85
CA ARG A 228 -25.88 -21.58 30.67
C ARG A 228 -25.64 -22.93 31.36
N ARG A 229 -24.41 -23.21 31.80
CA ARG A 229 -24.02 -24.47 32.45
C ARG A 229 -23.92 -24.37 33.99
N ARG A 230 -24.05 -23.17 34.54
CA ARG A 230 -24.27 -22.94 35.98
C ARG A 230 -25.75 -22.70 36.22
#